data_AF-A0A972WXH6-F1
#
_entry.id   AF-A0A972WXH6-F1
#
_cell.length_a   1.000
_cell.length_b   1.000
_cell.length_c   1.000
_cell.angle_alpha   90.00
_cell.angle_beta   90.00
_cell.angle_gamma   90.00
#
_symmetry.space_group_name_H-M   'P 1'
#
loop_
_entity.id
_entity.type
_entity.pdbx_description
1 polymer ?
#
loop_
_entity_poly.entity_id
_entity_poly.type
_entity_poly.pdbx_seq_one_letter_code
_entity_poly.pdbx_strand_id
1 'polypeptide(L)'
;MESGDLPALDLHNIWKVFGPGDGSRAIELAKTGVSRSDILQQTQQTVAVRDVSFSVARGETFVVMGLSGSGKSTLIRCLSRLVEPTQGEVFLDGDNLLAMNEEQLRQVRRGRMSMVFQHFGLFPHRKVIDNIAYGLEVQKIDKQTRLARATEILKTVGLDGWANHYPQQLSGGMQQRVGLARALAVDPQILLFDEPFSALDPLIRKEMQDELIRLQKTMQRTVVFITHDFAEALRLGDRIAIMKDGSFDQVGTPEEIVSAPATSYVREFVNDVPRAKVLSVKTVTVAGTAASNSRSVLSTAKIETIIPMLLEDDQAITVTD
;
A
#
# COMPACT_ATOMS: atom_id res chain seq x y z
N MET A 1 14.55 7.38 -24.85
CA MET A 1 14.20 6.85 -23.53
C MET A 1 13.26 5.70 -23.77
N GLU A 2 13.76 4.48 -23.60
CA GLU A 2 12.96 3.27 -23.79
C GLU A 2 11.86 3.23 -22.73
N SER A 3 10.67 2.78 -23.13
CA SER A 3 9.44 2.69 -22.33
C SER A 3 9.52 1.73 -21.11
N GLY A 4 10.72 1.26 -20.75
CA GLY A 4 10.96 0.31 -19.66
C GLY A 4 11.21 0.93 -18.28
N ASP A 5 11.54 2.23 -18.19
CA ASP A 5 12.01 2.88 -16.95
C ASP A 5 10.98 3.78 -16.25
N LEU A 6 9.80 3.94 -16.83
CA LEU A 6 8.77 4.80 -16.23
C LEU A 6 8.08 4.09 -15.05
N PRO A 7 7.93 4.76 -13.90
CA PRO A 7 7.18 4.21 -12.77
C PRO A 7 5.71 3.98 -13.15
N ALA A 8 5.06 3.04 -12.47
CA ALA A 8 3.64 2.77 -12.67
C ALA A 8 2.80 3.97 -12.22
N LEU A 9 3.19 4.60 -11.12
CA LEU A 9 2.58 5.81 -10.58
C LEU A 9 3.66 6.84 -10.30
N ASP A 10 3.39 8.09 -10.64
CA ASP A 10 4.28 9.22 -10.33
C ASP A 10 3.46 10.42 -9.88
N LEU A 11 3.77 10.93 -8.69
CA LEU A 11 3.03 12.01 -8.05
C LEU A 11 3.98 13.16 -7.74
N HIS A 12 3.61 14.37 -8.17
CA HIS A 12 4.43 15.57 -8.02
C HIS A 12 3.66 16.65 -7.27
N ASN A 13 4.27 17.14 -6.18
CA ASN A 13 3.81 18.28 -5.39
C ASN A 13 2.32 18.22 -5.04
N ILE A 14 1.84 17.07 -4.58
CA ILE A 14 0.42 16.89 -4.26
C ILE A 14 0.05 17.70 -3.02
N TRP A 15 -0.96 18.56 -3.19
CA TRP A 15 -1.61 19.28 -2.10
C TRP A 15 -3.08 18.91 -2.06
N LYS A 16 -3.62 18.77 -0.85
CA LYS A 16 -5.07 18.74 -0.65
C LYS A 16 -5.46 19.59 0.54
N VAL A 17 -6.30 20.58 0.28
CA VAL A 17 -6.91 21.45 1.28
C VAL A 17 -8.43 21.21 1.29
N PHE A 18 -9.00 21.10 2.48
CA PHE A 18 -10.44 21.08 2.71
C PHE A 18 -10.87 22.38 3.40
N GLY A 19 -12.11 22.79 3.21
CA GLY A 19 -12.66 24.02 3.79
C GLY A 19 -13.18 24.99 2.72
N PRO A 20 -13.59 26.20 3.11
CA PRO A 20 -14.08 27.21 2.18
C PRO A 20 -12.97 27.71 1.25
N GLY A 21 -13.33 28.18 0.06
CA GLY A 21 -12.38 28.75 -0.90
C GLY A 21 -11.58 27.72 -1.71
N ASP A 22 -10.57 28.19 -2.43
CA ASP A 22 -9.75 27.41 -3.37
C ASP A 22 -8.55 26.69 -2.71
N GLY A 23 -8.23 27.05 -1.46
CA GLY A 23 -7.10 26.50 -0.71
C GLY A 23 -5.77 27.24 -0.91
N SER A 24 -5.69 28.24 -1.80
CA SER A 24 -4.44 28.93 -2.15
C SER A 24 -3.78 29.58 -0.94
N ARG A 25 -4.57 30.30 -0.11
CA ARG A 25 -4.08 30.94 1.12
C ARG A 25 -3.51 29.94 2.14
N ALA A 26 -4.18 28.81 2.34
CA ALA A 26 -3.68 27.77 3.24
C ALA A 26 -2.38 27.15 2.73
N ILE A 27 -2.24 26.97 1.41
CA ILE A 27 -0.99 26.48 0.80
C ILE A 27 0.14 27.48 0.98
N GLU A 28 -0.09 28.78 0.78
CA GLU A 28 0.90 29.84 1.02
C GLU A 28 1.39 29.84 2.48
N LEU A 29 0.46 29.84 3.44
CA LEU A 29 0.80 29.78 4.87
C LEU A 29 1.57 28.49 5.23
N ALA A 30 1.18 27.35 4.66
CA ALA A 30 1.89 26.10 4.86
C ALA A 30 3.33 26.21 4.33
N LYS A 31 3.53 26.77 3.13
CA LYS A 31 4.87 26.97 2.53
C LYS A 31 5.78 27.87 3.39
N THR A 32 5.22 28.82 4.14
CA THR A 32 5.98 29.66 5.07
C THR A 32 6.23 28.99 6.44
N GLY A 33 5.86 27.72 6.62
CA GLY A 33 6.12 26.96 7.84
C GLY A 33 5.05 27.09 8.93
N VAL A 34 3.91 27.73 8.64
CA VAL A 34 2.81 27.81 9.62
C VAL A 34 2.24 26.42 9.90
N SER A 35 1.90 26.16 11.16
CA SER A 35 1.38 24.87 11.59
C SER A 35 -0.03 24.62 11.05
N ARG A 36 -0.42 23.34 10.92
CA ARG A 36 -1.78 22.96 10.49
C ARG A 36 -2.88 23.54 11.38
N SER A 37 -2.66 23.57 12.69
CA SER A 37 -3.63 24.12 13.66
C SER A 37 -3.81 25.62 13.47
N ASP A 38 -2.72 26.35 13.26
CA ASP A 38 -2.78 27.81 13.08
C ASP A 38 -3.41 28.17 11.73
N ILE A 39 -3.13 27.40 10.67
CA ILE A 39 -3.80 27.56 9.38
C ILE A 39 -5.31 27.34 9.54
N LEU A 40 -5.73 26.28 10.22
CA LEU A 40 -7.14 26.02 10.48
C LEU A 40 -7.81 27.17 11.24
N GLN A 41 -7.17 27.71 12.27
CA GLN A 41 -7.71 28.83 13.03
C GLN A 41 -7.80 30.12 12.19
N GLN A 42 -6.82 30.39 11.34
CA GLN A 42 -6.76 31.62 10.54
C GLN A 42 -7.64 31.59 9.28
N THR A 43 -7.86 30.41 8.70
CA THR A 43 -8.48 30.26 7.37
C THR A 43 -9.73 29.40 7.37
N GLN A 44 -9.99 28.66 8.45
CA GLN A 44 -11.00 27.58 8.50
C GLN A 44 -10.74 26.47 7.47
N GLN A 45 -9.50 26.35 6.98
CA GLN A 45 -9.08 25.34 6.02
C GLN A 45 -8.14 24.31 6.67
N THR A 46 -8.35 23.04 6.33
CA THR A 46 -7.51 21.91 6.78
C THR A 46 -6.62 21.46 5.63
N VAL A 47 -5.31 21.62 5.78
CA VAL A 47 -4.31 21.10 4.83
C VAL A 47 -4.11 19.61 5.07
N ALA A 48 -4.83 18.74 4.36
CA ALA A 48 -4.80 17.29 4.55
C ALA A 48 -3.62 16.58 3.88
N VAL A 49 -3.12 17.10 2.76
CA VAL A 49 -1.88 16.64 2.11
C VAL A 49 -1.04 17.87 1.77
N ARG A 50 0.26 17.81 2.09
CA ARG A 50 1.20 18.92 2.08
C ARG A 50 2.45 18.52 1.28
N ASP A 51 2.51 18.98 0.04
CA ASP A 51 3.67 18.85 -0.86
C ASP A 51 4.25 17.43 -0.97
N VAL A 52 3.37 16.45 -1.23
CA VAL A 52 3.80 15.05 -1.30
C VAL A 52 4.20 14.71 -2.73
N SER A 53 5.44 14.25 -2.91
CA SER A 53 5.96 13.74 -4.18
C SER A 53 6.59 12.36 -4.00
N PHE A 54 6.22 11.40 -4.85
CA PHE A 54 6.78 10.05 -4.85
C PHE A 54 6.40 9.28 -6.11
N SER A 55 7.18 8.25 -6.40
CA SER A 55 6.92 7.29 -7.46
C SER A 55 6.82 5.86 -6.93
N VAL A 56 6.02 5.05 -7.62
CA VAL A 56 5.84 3.62 -7.36
C VAL A 56 6.18 2.84 -8.62
N ALA A 57 7.16 1.96 -8.53
CA ALA A 57 7.61 1.09 -9.59
C ALA A 57 6.56 0.01 -9.93
N ARG A 58 6.73 -0.61 -11.11
CA ARG A 58 5.86 -1.72 -11.52
C ARG A 58 6.07 -2.93 -10.62
N GLY A 59 4.98 -3.52 -10.13
CA GLY A 59 5.02 -4.67 -9.23
C GLY A 59 5.45 -4.36 -7.78
N GLU A 60 5.80 -3.11 -7.48
CA GLU A 60 6.16 -2.66 -6.13
C GLU A 60 4.93 -2.62 -5.22
N THR A 61 5.11 -3.04 -3.97
CA THR A 61 4.20 -2.75 -2.86
C THR A 61 4.72 -1.55 -2.08
N PHE A 62 4.14 -0.38 -2.34
CA PHE A 62 4.45 0.86 -1.65
C PHE A 62 3.47 1.09 -0.50
N VAL A 63 3.98 1.05 0.72
CA VAL A 63 3.17 1.23 1.93
C VAL A 63 3.22 2.67 2.40
N VAL A 64 2.06 3.29 2.60
CA VAL A 64 1.93 4.59 3.28
C VAL A 64 1.43 4.35 4.70
N MET A 65 2.27 4.63 5.68
CA MET A 65 1.95 4.44 7.09
C MET A 65 1.89 5.76 7.87
N GLY A 66 1.30 5.72 9.06
CA GLY A 66 1.25 6.85 9.98
C GLY A 66 -0.02 6.86 10.82
N LEU A 67 -0.08 7.74 11.82
CA LEU A 67 -1.23 7.83 12.72
C LEU A 67 -2.51 8.28 12.02
N SER A 68 -3.64 8.11 12.70
CA SER A 68 -4.92 8.67 12.26
C SER A 68 -4.80 10.19 12.07
N GLY A 69 -5.42 10.73 11.02
CA GLY A 69 -5.36 12.16 10.69
C GLY A 69 -4.08 12.64 9.99
N SER A 70 -3.09 11.77 9.73
CA SER A 70 -1.86 12.19 9.03
C SER A 70 -2.06 12.53 7.56
N GLY A 71 -3.16 12.08 6.93
CA GLY A 71 -3.52 12.41 5.54
C GLY A 71 -3.52 11.22 4.56
N LYS A 72 -3.17 10.00 5.02
CA LYS A 72 -2.99 8.79 4.19
C LYS A 72 -4.18 8.50 3.27
N SER A 73 -5.38 8.33 3.84
CA SER A 73 -6.59 8.04 3.07
C SER A 73 -6.97 9.18 2.12
N THR A 74 -6.58 10.42 2.42
CA THR A 74 -6.77 11.54 1.49
C THR A 74 -5.80 11.42 0.32
N LEU A 75 -4.54 11.08 0.57
CA LEU A 75 -3.52 10.89 -0.46
C LEU A 75 -3.91 9.79 -1.47
N ILE A 76 -4.35 8.60 -1.01
CA ILE A 76 -4.75 7.53 -1.93
C ILE A 76 -6.01 7.88 -2.73
N ARG A 77 -6.91 8.68 -2.15
CA ARG A 77 -8.11 9.18 -2.85
C ARG A 77 -7.78 10.27 -3.85
N CYS A 78 -6.72 11.05 -3.61
CA CYS A 78 -6.14 11.96 -4.60
C CYS A 78 -5.57 11.19 -5.79
N LEU A 79 -4.86 10.10 -5.52
CA LEU A 79 -4.30 9.22 -6.56
C LEU A 79 -5.39 8.63 -7.47
N SER A 80 -6.50 8.16 -6.89
CA SER A 80 -7.66 7.69 -7.67
C SER A 80 -8.58 8.81 -8.20
N ARG A 81 -8.29 10.08 -7.89
CA ARG A 81 -9.17 11.26 -8.09
C ARG A 81 -10.57 11.12 -7.48
N LEU A 82 -10.78 10.23 -6.51
CA LEU A 82 -12.03 10.20 -5.73
C LEU A 82 -12.18 11.47 -4.89
N VAL A 83 -11.03 12.05 -4.52
CA VAL A 83 -10.90 13.40 -4.00
C VAL A 83 -10.01 14.15 -4.99
N GLU A 84 -10.45 15.28 -5.52
CA GLU A 84 -9.60 16.09 -6.40
C GLU A 84 -8.47 16.76 -5.59
N PRO A 85 -7.19 16.62 -5.98
CA PRO A 85 -6.10 17.41 -5.43
C PRO A 85 -6.38 18.91 -5.57
N THR A 86 -5.90 19.71 -4.62
CA THR A 86 -5.93 21.17 -4.73
C THR A 86 -4.82 21.67 -5.66
N GLN A 87 -3.62 21.08 -5.58
CA GLN A 87 -2.50 21.34 -6.49
C GLN A 87 -1.69 20.05 -6.68
N GLY A 88 -0.83 20.05 -7.70
CA GLY A 88 0.09 18.95 -8.03
C GLY A 88 -0.33 18.20 -9.29
N GLU A 89 0.39 17.11 -9.57
CA GLU A 89 0.19 16.28 -10.76
C GLU A 89 0.23 14.79 -10.39
N VAL A 90 -0.62 14.00 -11.03
CA VAL A 90 -0.69 12.54 -10.84
C VAL A 90 -0.59 11.87 -12.20
N PHE A 91 0.42 11.03 -12.37
CA PHE A 91 0.66 10.28 -13.60
C PHE A 91 0.47 8.78 -13.37
N LEU A 92 -0.17 8.11 -14.34
CA LEU A 92 -0.32 6.66 -14.39
C LEU A 92 0.28 6.14 -15.71
N ASP A 93 1.40 5.41 -15.63
CA ASP A 93 2.21 5.03 -16.79
C ASP A 93 2.55 6.21 -17.72
N GLY A 94 2.80 7.39 -17.14
CA GLY A 94 3.08 8.63 -17.89
C GLY A 94 1.84 9.41 -18.33
N ASP A 95 0.62 8.88 -18.19
CA ASP A 95 -0.61 9.62 -18.50
C ASP A 95 -1.00 10.55 -17.34
N ASN A 96 -1.09 11.86 -17.58
CA ASN A 96 -1.53 12.82 -16.57
C ASN A 96 -3.04 12.63 -16.27
N LEU A 97 -3.34 12.10 -15.10
CA LEU A 97 -4.70 11.81 -14.66
C LEU A 97 -5.52 13.08 -14.44
N LEU A 98 -4.93 14.20 -14.03
CA LEU A 98 -5.66 15.45 -13.78
C LEU A 98 -6.08 16.16 -15.06
N ALA A 99 -5.36 15.92 -16.16
CA ALA A 99 -5.73 16.41 -17.49
C ALA A 99 -6.87 15.61 -18.14
N MET A 100 -7.21 14.43 -17.60
CA MET A 100 -8.27 13.60 -18.14
C MET A 100 -9.66 14.17 -17.88
N ASN A 101 -10.50 14.11 -18.92
CA ASN A 101 -11.94 14.34 -18.76
C ASN A 101 -12.60 13.17 -18.00
N GLU A 102 -13.87 13.34 -17.65
CA GLU A 102 -14.58 12.33 -16.86
C GLU A 102 -14.69 10.96 -17.53
N GLU A 103 -14.81 10.90 -18.85
CA GLU A 103 -14.94 9.64 -19.57
C GLU A 103 -13.62 8.86 -19.57
N GLN A 104 -12.52 9.55 -19.87
CA GLN A 104 -11.17 8.98 -19.79
C GLN A 104 -10.87 8.46 -18.38
N LEU A 105 -11.17 9.28 -17.36
CA LEU A 105 -10.99 8.89 -15.97
C LEU A 105 -11.85 7.67 -15.57
N ARG A 106 -13.09 7.60 -16.08
CA ARG A 106 -13.95 6.42 -15.88
C ARG A 106 -13.35 5.16 -16.51
N GLN A 107 -12.71 5.25 -17.68
CA GLN A 107 -12.06 4.08 -18.30
C GLN A 107 -10.85 3.62 -17.48
N VAL A 108 -10.02 4.55 -17.00
CA VAL A 108 -8.89 4.24 -16.11
C VAL A 108 -9.37 3.51 -14.85
N ARG A 109 -10.40 4.04 -14.18
CA ARG A 109 -10.98 3.42 -12.97
C ARG A 109 -11.71 2.10 -13.22
N ARG A 110 -12.12 1.83 -14.46
CA ARG A 110 -12.78 0.58 -14.82
C ARG A 110 -11.78 -0.55 -15.00
N GLY A 111 -10.64 -0.30 -15.63
CA GLY A 111 -9.72 -1.37 -16.05
C GLY A 111 -8.30 -1.30 -15.49
N ARG A 112 -7.76 -0.12 -15.19
CA ARG A 112 -6.34 0.04 -14.80
C ARG A 112 -6.15 0.19 -13.30
N MET A 113 -7.14 0.70 -12.59
CA MET A 113 -7.07 0.94 -11.14
C MET A 113 -8.23 0.29 -10.42
N SER A 114 -7.97 -0.25 -9.23
CA SER A 114 -9.00 -0.78 -8.35
C SER A 114 -8.71 -0.41 -6.90
N MET A 115 -9.78 -0.16 -6.13
CA MET A 115 -9.68 0.29 -4.75
C MET A 115 -10.39 -0.67 -3.80
N VAL A 116 -9.71 -1.00 -2.71
CA VAL A 116 -10.23 -1.76 -1.57
C VAL A 116 -10.31 -0.82 -0.37
N PHE A 117 -11.53 -0.57 0.08
CA PHE A 117 -11.82 0.33 1.19
C PHE A 117 -11.75 -0.41 2.54
N GLN A 118 -11.52 0.36 3.61
CA GLN A 118 -11.56 -0.08 5.01
C GLN A 118 -12.86 -0.84 5.36
N HIS A 119 -13.99 -0.34 4.86
CA HIS A 119 -15.26 -1.06 4.86
C HIS A 119 -15.48 -1.60 3.44
N PHE A 120 -15.49 -2.93 3.27
CA PHE A 120 -15.43 -3.64 1.97
C PHE A 120 -16.48 -3.21 0.94
N GLY A 121 -17.48 -2.43 1.32
CA GLY A 121 -18.42 -1.79 0.40
C GLY A 121 -19.17 -2.80 -0.44
N LEU A 122 -19.44 -4.00 0.11
CA LEU A 122 -20.20 -5.03 -0.57
C LEU A 122 -21.66 -4.60 -0.68
N PHE A 123 -22.29 -4.89 -1.82
CA PHE A 123 -23.71 -4.65 -2.01
C PHE A 123 -24.49 -5.74 -1.28
N PRO A 124 -25.25 -5.41 -0.22
CA PRO A 124 -25.90 -6.40 0.63
C PRO A 124 -27.04 -7.14 -0.09
N HIS A 125 -27.61 -6.52 -1.12
CA HIS A 125 -28.70 -7.05 -1.94
C HIS A 125 -28.20 -7.85 -3.16
N ARG A 126 -26.88 -8.03 -3.33
CA ARG A 126 -26.29 -8.84 -4.39
C ARG A 126 -25.60 -10.06 -3.77
N LYS A 127 -25.58 -11.17 -4.50
CA LYS A 127 -24.81 -12.35 -4.08
C LYS A 127 -23.32 -12.08 -4.13
N VAL A 128 -22.54 -12.95 -3.51
CA VAL A 128 -21.07 -12.93 -3.54
C VAL A 128 -20.55 -12.89 -4.97
N ILE A 129 -21.03 -13.77 -5.84
CA ILE A 129 -20.56 -13.83 -7.22
C ILE A 129 -20.88 -12.55 -8.01
N ASP A 130 -22.04 -11.95 -7.76
CA ASP A 130 -22.47 -10.71 -8.41
C ASP A 130 -21.73 -9.49 -7.88
N ASN A 131 -21.29 -9.52 -6.61
CA ASN A 131 -20.38 -8.52 -6.06
C ASN A 131 -19.03 -8.59 -6.78
N ILE A 132 -18.46 -9.78 -6.93
CA ILE A 132 -17.17 -9.98 -7.60
C ILE A 132 -17.25 -9.60 -9.08
N ALA A 133 -18.32 -10.01 -9.77
CA ALA A 133 -18.54 -9.69 -11.17
C ALA A 133 -18.93 -8.23 -11.46
N TYR A 134 -19.18 -7.41 -10.43
CA TYR A 134 -19.74 -6.06 -10.60
C TYR A 134 -18.88 -5.15 -11.48
N GLY A 135 -17.55 -5.15 -11.28
CA GLY A 135 -16.66 -4.30 -12.08
C GLY A 135 -16.73 -4.65 -13.57
N LEU A 136 -16.79 -5.94 -13.89
CA LEU A 136 -16.93 -6.46 -15.25
C LEU A 136 -18.32 -6.16 -15.85
N GLU A 137 -19.38 -6.19 -15.02
CA GLU A 137 -20.72 -5.74 -15.40
C GLU A 137 -20.73 -4.26 -15.81
N VAL A 138 -20.04 -3.40 -15.06
CA VAL A 138 -19.91 -1.96 -15.38
C VAL A 138 -19.08 -1.74 -16.66
N GLN A 139 -18.13 -2.63 -16.96
CA GLN A 139 -17.40 -2.66 -18.24
C GLN A 139 -18.25 -3.20 -19.41
N LYS A 140 -19.50 -3.61 -19.17
CA LYS A 140 -20.41 -4.22 -20.15
C LYS A 140 -19.93 -5.56 -20.72
N ILE A 141 -19.11 -6.30 -19.96
CA ILE A 141 -18.74 -7.67 -20.30
C ILE A 141 -19.98 -8.56 -20.16
N ASP A 142 -20.15 -9.51 -21.08
CA ASP A 142 -21.30 -10.40 -21.09
C ASP A 142 -21.38 -11.24 -19.81
N LYS A 143 -22.61 -11.69 -19.49
CA LYS A 143 -22.89 -12.36 -18.22
C LYS A 143 -22.13 -13.68 -18.05
N GLN A 144 -21.90 -14.43 -19.12
CA GLN A 144 -21.23 -15.72 -19.04
C GLN A 144 -19.75 -15.52 -18.72
N THR A 145 -19.08 -14.64 -19.47
CA THR A 145 -17.66 -14.33 -19.29
C THR A 145 -17.39 -13.74 -17.91
N ARG A 146 -18.19 -12.76 -17.45
CA ARG A 146 -17.96 -12.13 -16.15
C ARG A 146 -18.19 -13.08 -14.97
N LEU A 147 -19.17 -13.99 -15.05
CA LEU A 147 -19.42 -14.97 -13.99
C LEU A 147 -18.35 -16.07 -13.98
N ALA A 148 -17.83 -16.46 -15.14
CA ALA A 148 -16.70 -17.39 -15.23
C ALA A 148 -15.46 -16.79 -14.55
N ARG A 149 -15.09 -15.54 -14.89
CA ARG A 149 -13.99 -14.83 -14.25
C ARG A 149 -14.19 -14.65 -12.75
N ALA A 150 -15.40 -14.23 -12.33
CA ALA A 150 -15.71 -14.08 -10.92
C ALA A 150 -15.58 -15.39 -10.14
N THR A 151 -15.91 -16.54 -10.76
CA THR A 151 -15.80 -17.87 -10.14
C THR A 151 -14.33 -18.28 -9.98
N GLU A 152 -13.50 -18.03 -11.00
CA GLU A 152 -12.05 -18.27 -10.91
C GLU A 152 -11.41 -17.48 -9.76
N ILE A 153 -11.75 -16.20 -9.65
CA ILE A 153 -11.21 -15.33 -8.60
C ILE A 153 -11.76 -15.73 -7.22
N LEU A 154 -13.04 -16.10 -7.12
CA LEU A 154 -13.64 -16.62 -5.89
C LEU A 154 -12.87 -17.84 -5.37
N LYS A 155 -12.50 -18.76 -6.27
CA LYS A 155 -11.67 -19.93 -5.93
C LYS A 155 -10.27 -19.52 -5.50
N THR A 156 -9.67 -18.53 -6.17
CA THR A 156 -8.32 -18.03 -5.86
C THR A 156 -8.25 -17.51 -4.42
N VAL A 157 -9.26 -16.74 -3.99
CA VAL A 157 -9.34 -16.22 -2.60
C VAL A 157 -9.85 -17.26 -1.59
N GLY A 158 -10.03 -18.53 -1.98
CA GLY A 158 -10.42 -19.62 -1.08
C GLY A 158 -11.86 -19.59 -0.61
N LEU A 159 -12.78 -19.02 -1.40
CA LEU A 159 -14.22 -18.95 -1.08
C LEU A 159 -15.07 -19.86 -1.99
N ASP A 160 -14.51 -20.99 -2.40
CA ASP A 160 -15.25 -21.96 -3.22
C ASP A 160 -16.53 -22.43 -2.50
N GLY A 161 -17.61 -22.61 -3.26
CA GLY A 161 -18.94 -22.93 -2.72
C GLY A 161 -19.75 -21.74 -2.16
N TRP A 162 -19.15 -20.55 -1.97
CA TRP A 162 -19.86 -19.39 -1.39
C TRP A 162 -20.54 -18.47 -2.40
N ALA A 163 -20.41 -18.74 -3.70
CA ALA A 163 -20.88 -17.91 -4.81
C ALA A 163 -22.33 -17.41 -4.67
N ASN A 164 -23.23 -18.27 -4.19
CA ASN A 164 -24.66 -18.02 -4.13
C ASN A 164 -25.17 -17.37 -2.83
N HIS A 165 -24.28 -17.11 -1.87
CA HIS A 165 -24.62 -16.48 -0.59
C HIS A 165 -24.67 -14.96 -0.73
N TYR A 166 -25.35 -14.31 0.22
CA TYR A 166 -25.32 -12.86 0.41
C TYR A 166 -24.24 -12.46 1.43
N PRO A 167 -23.71 -11.22 1.36
CA PRO A 167 -22.67 -10.74 2.28
C PRO A 167 -23.01 -10.92 3.77
N GLN A 168 -24.27 -10.76 4.15
CA GLN A 168 -24.72 -10.90 5.55
C GLN A 168 -24.62 -12.35 6.09
N GLN A 169 -24.48 -13.34 5.20
CA GLN A 169 -24.31 -14.75 5.55
C GLN A 169 -22.83 -15.14 5.70
N LEU A 170 -21.92 -14.19 5.52
CA LEU A 170 -20.47 -14.40 5.58
C LEU A 170 -19.88 -13.82 6.87
N SER A 171 -18.81 -14.45 7.37
CA SER A 171 -17.98 -13.84 8.41
C SER A 171 -17.29 -12.57 7.90
N GLY A 172 -16.81 -11.72 8.81
CA GLY A 172 -16.10 -10.49 8.44
C GLY A 172 -14.92 -10.74 7.50
N GLY A 173 -14.08 -11.74 7.83
CA GLY A 173 -12.95 -12.16 6.98
C GLY A 173 -13.36 -12.61 5.58
N MET A 174 -14.45 -13.36 5.47
CA MET A 174 -14.99 -13.79 4.18
C MET A 174 -15.50 -12.60 3.37
N GLN A 175 -16.21 -11.64 3.98
CA GLN A 175 -16.63 -10.42 3.31
C GLN A 175 -15.42 -9.64 2.76
N GLN A 176 -14.29 -9.63 3.48
CA GLN A 176 -13.07 -9.02 2.97
C GLN A 176 -12.53 -9.71 1.73
N ARG A 177 -12.44 -11.04 1.77
CA ARG A 177 -12.00 -11.84 0.62
C ARG A 177 -12.88 -11.61 -0.59
N VAL A 178 -14.19 -11.39 -0.40
CA VAL A 178 -15.10 -10.97 -1.49
C VAL A 178 -14.77 -9.56 -1.99
N GLY A 179 -14.46 -8.60 -1.11
CA GLY A 179 -14.04 -7.25 -1.49
C GLY A 179 -12.74 -7.25 -2.30
N LEU A 180 -11.75 -8.02 -1.85
CA LEU A 180 -10.49 -8.25 -2.56
C LEU A 180 -10.72 -8.94 -3.90
N ALA A 181 -11.52 -10.01 -3.93
CA ALA A 181 -11.88 -10.72 -5.15
C ALA A 181 -12.55 -9.78 -6.17
N ARG A 182 -13.47 -8.91 -5.73
CA ARG A 182 -14.09 -7.90 -6.59
C ARG A 182 -13.05 -6.95 -7.18
N ALA A 183 -12.08 -6.52 -6.38
CA ALA A 183 -11.02 -5.64 -6.85
C ALA A 183 -10.11 -6.31 -7.89
N LEU A 184 -9.85 -7.61 -7.73
CA LEU A 184 -9.01 -8.42 -8.62
C LEU A 184 -9.73 -8.91 -9.88
N ALA A 185 -11.05 -9.02 -9.86
CA ALA A 185 -11.83 -9.55 -10.97
C ALA A 185 -11.67 -8.76 -12.28
N VAL A 186 -11.47 -7.44 -12.17
CA VAL A 186 -11.23 -6.53 -13.31
C VAL A 186 -9.77 -6.53 -13.79
N ASP A 187 -8.91 -7.34 -13.18
CA ASP A 187 -7.49 -7.49 -13.51
C ASP A 187 -6.72 -6.15 -13.58
N PRO A 188 -6.77 -5.33 -12.51
CA PRO A 188 -6.20 -3.98 -12.54
C PRO A 188 -4.67 -4.02 -12.53
N GLN A 189 -4.05 -2.99 -13.11
CA GLN A 189 -2.61 -2.77 -13.04
C GLN A 189 -2.20 -2.25 -11.65
N ILE A 190 -3.03 -1.36 -11.07
CA ILE A 190 -2.82 -0.74 -9.77
C ILE A 190 -3.91 -1.18 -8.78
N LEU A 191 -3.48 -1.66 -7.61
CA LEU A 191 -4.34 -1.92 -6.47
C LEU A 191 -4.10 -0.89 -5.37
N LEU A 192 -5.18 -0.24 -4.93
CA LEU A 192 -5.16 0.76 -3.87
C LEU A 192 -5.88 0.21 -2.64
N PHE A 193 -5.17 0.09 -1.53
CA PHE A 193 -5.72 -0.40 -0.26
C PHE A 193 -5.75 0.72 0.78
N ASP A 194 -6.94 1.04 1.30
CA ASP A 194 -7.14 2.05 2.34
C ASP A 194 -7.50 1.35 3.66
N GLU A 195 -6.48 1.00 4.47
CA GLU A 195 -6.62 0.29 5.75
C GLU A 195 -7.49 -0.99 5.67
N PRO A 196 -7.23 -1.91 4.72
CA PRO A 196 -8.16 -3.01 4.42
C PRO A 196 -8.32 -4.01 5.56
N PHE A 197 -7.34 -4.11 6.46
CA PHE A 197 -7.32 -5.13 7.52
C PHE A 197 -7.50 -4.54 8.93
N SER A 198 -7.76 -3.24 9.07
CA SER A 198 -7.84 -2.57 10.37
C SER A 198 -8.97 -3.12 11.26
N ALA A 199 -10.07 -3.56 10.65
CA ALA A 199 -11.25 -4.06 11.35
C ALA A 199 -11.19 -5.58 11.64
N LEU A 200 -10.06 -6.24 11.36
CA LEU A 200 -9.91 -7.68 11.56
C LEU A 200 -9.28 -8.04 12.89
N ASP A 201 -9.71 -9.19 13.41
CA ASP A 201 -9.00 -9.91 14.43
C ASP A 201 -7.60 -10.35 13.94
N PRO A 202 -6.64 -10.59 14.85
CA PRO A 202 -5.26 -10.88 14.49
C PRO A 202 -5.06 -12.11 13.60
N LEU A 203 -5.88 -13.17 13.77
CA LEU A 203 -5.74 -14.41 13.00
C LEU A 203 -6.15 -14.20 11.55
N ILE A 204 -7.35 -13.64 11.34
CA ILE A 204 -7.86 -13.35 10.01
C ILE A 204 -6.99 -12.28 9.32
N ARG A 205 -6.50 -11.29 10.05
CA ARG A 205 -5.54 -10.30 9.52
C ARG A 205 -4.31 -10.98 8.95
N LYS A 206 -3.71 -11.92 9.70
CA LYS A 206 -2.53 -12.65 9.25
C LYS A 206 -2.81 -13.45 7.98
N GLU A 207 -3.93 -14.17 7.93
CA GLU A 207 -4.33 -14.93 6.75
C GLU A 207 -4.54 -14.05 5.52
N MET A 208 -5.17 -12.89 5.69
CA MET A 208 -5.39 -11.94 4.58
C MET A 208 -4.09 -11.35 4.05
N GLN A 209 -3.15 -11.04 4.94
CA GLN A 209 -1.81 -10.59 4.55
C GLN A 209 -1.06 -11.69 3.77
N ASP A 210 -1.13 -12.95 4.22
CA ASP A 210 -0.52 -14.08 3.51
C ASP A 210 -1.10 -14.25 2.11
N GLU A 211 -2.42 -14.11 1.96
CA GLU A 211 -3.07 -14.19 0.66
C GLU A 211 -2.68 -13.01 -0.24
N LEU A 212 -2.57 -11.79 0.29
CA LEU A 212 -2.09 -10.64 -0.50
C LEU A 212 -0.66 -10.84 -0.99
N ILE A 213 0.25 -11.33 -0.14
CA ILE A 213 1.64 -11.63 -0.52
C ILE A 213 1.67 -12.71 -1.61
N ARG A 214 0.88 -13.77 -1.47
CA ARG A 214 0.78 -14.84 -2.46
C ARG A 214 0.27 -14.31 -3.80
N LEU A 215 -0.76 -13.47 -3.77
CA LEU A 215 -1.34 -12.86 -4.97
C LEU A 215 -0.36 -11.91 -5.65
N GLN A 216 0.35 -11.07 -4.88
CA GLN A 216 1.37 -10.18 -5.41
C GLN A 216 2.47 -10.96 -6.12
N LYS A 217 2.96 -12.06 -5.52
CA LYS A 217 3.99 -12.92 -6.14
C LYS A 217 3.54 -13.54 -7.45
N THR A 218 2.25 -13.84 -7.58
CA THR A 218 1.70 -14.52 -8.76
C THR A 218 1.29 -13.55 -9.86
N MET A 219 0.76 -12.38 -9.49
CA MET A 219 0.15 -11.43 -10.44
C MET A 219 1.03 -10.21 -10.73
N GLN A 220 2.06 -9.95 -9.93
CA GLN A 220 3.00 -8.82 -10.07
C GLN A 220 2.30 -7.47 -10.29
N ARG A 221 1.19 -7.22 -9.59
CA ARG A 221 0.47 -5.95 -9.65
C ARG A 221 1.16 -4.91 -8.77
N THR A 222 1.10 -3.65 -9.17
CA THR A 222 1.58 -2.55 -8.33
C THR A 222 0.55 -2.27 -7.25
N VAL A 223 1.01 -2.14 -6.00
CA VAL A 223 0.16 -1.97 -4.84
C VAL A 223 0.53 -0.69 -4.10
N VAL A 224 -0.46 0.15 -3.80
CA VAL A 224 -0.33 1.22 -2.81
C VAL A 224 -1.17 0.83 -1.59
N PHE A 225 -0.52 0.62 -0.46
CA PHE A 225 -1.15 0.07 0.73
C PHE A 225 -1.09 1.05 1.90
N ILE A 226 -2.23 1.39 2.49
CA ILE A 226 -2.29 2.23 3.68
C ILE A 226 -2.50 1.38 4.92
N THR A 227 -1.71 1.67 5.94
CA THR A 227 -1.90 1.11 7.29
C THR A 227 -1.50 2.09 8.38
N HIS A 228 -1.91 1.82 9.61
CA HIS A 228 -1.36 2.42 10.82
C HIS A 228 -0.50 1.43 11.63
N ASP A 229 -0.46 0.16 11.23
CA ASP A 229 0.29 -0.92 11.88
C ASP A 229 1.68 -1.05 11.23
N PHE A 230 2.74 -0.86 12.03
CA PHE A 230 4.10 -0.92 11.50
C PHE A 230 4.54 -2.34 11.15
N ALA A 231 4.08 -3.36 11.88
CA ALA A 231 4.41 -4.75 11.59
C ALA A 231 3.82 -5.18 10.23
N GLU A 232 2.65 -4.65 9.90
CA GLU A 232 2.04 -4.83 8.59
C GLU A 232 2.87 -4.17 7.47
N ALA A 233 3.34 -2.94 7.69
CA ALA A 233 4.19 -2.24 6.73
C ALA A 233 5.49 -3.00 6.46
N LEU A 234 6.13 -3.53 7.51
CA LEU A 234 7.36 -4.33 7.38
C LEU A 234 7.14 -5.66 6.66
N ARG A 235 5.95 -6.25 6.80
CA ARG A 235 5.64 -7.55 6.21
C ARG A 235 5.25 -7.45 4.74
N LEU A 236 4.54 -6.39 4.36
CA LEU A 236 3.97 -6.24 3.02
C LEU A 236 4.79 -5.34 2.09
N GLY A 237 5.48 -4.34 2.64
CA GLY A 237 6.06 -3.26 1.86
C GLY A 237 7.45 -3.55 1.32
N ASP A 238 7.64 -3.28 0.03
CA ASP A 238 8.97 -3.15 -0.58
C ASP A 238 9.59 -1.80 -0.19
N ARG A 239 8.76 -0.75 -0.18
CA ARG A 239 9.08 0.58 0.34
C ARG A 239 7.97 1.10 1.24
N ILE A 240 8.36 1.84 2.25
CA ILE A 240 7.49 2.41 3.27
C ILE A 240 7.68 3.93 3.29
N ALA A 241 6.57 4.66 3.23
CA ALA A 241 6.49 6.09 3.47
C ALA A 241 5.77 6.36 4.79
N ILE A 242 6.47 6.93 5.75
CA ILE A 242 5.91 7.37 7.03
C ILE A 242 5.36 8.78 6.86
N MET A 243 4.06 8.94 7.05
CA MET A 243 3.34 10.19 6.89
C MET A 243 3.02 10.82 8.25
N LYS A 244 3.33 12.11 8.38
CA LYS A 244 3.02 12.95 9.53
C LYS A 244 2.54 14.31 9.04
N ASP A 245 1.45 14.80 9.61
CA ASP A 245 0.97 16.16 9.36
C ASP A 245 0.83 16.55 7.88
N GLY A 246 0.45 15.58 7.03
CA GLY A 246 0.17 15.81 5.61
C GLY A 246 1.35 15.58 4.68
N SER A 247 2.54 15.39 5.22
CA SER A 247 3.79 15.21 4.47
C SER A 247 4.45 13.87 4.82
N PHE A 248 5.36 13.42 3.96
CA PHE A 248 6.23 12.30 4.29
C PHE A 248 7.37 12.78 5.20
N ASP A 249 7.51 12.08 6.32
CA ASP A 249 8.56 12.29 7.31
C ASP A 249 9.81 11.46 6.95
N GLN A 250 9.61 10.25 6.43
CA GLN A 250 10.66 9.40 5.88
C GLN A 250 10.09 8.44 4.83
N VAL A 251 10.84 8.20 3.76
CA VAL A 251 10.57 7.16 2.76
C VAL A 251 11.80 6.28 2.62
N GLY A 252 11.63 4.96 2.63
CA GLY A 252 12.74 4.02 2.48
C GLY A 252 12.27 2.58 2.49
N THR A 253 13.21 1.65 2.30
CA THR A 253 12.97 0.22 2.50
C THR A 253 12.71 -0.08 3.98
N PRO A 254 12.03 -1.20 4.32
CA PRO A 254 11.89 -1.65 5.70
C PRO A 254 13.20 -1.65 6.50
N GLU A 255 14.30 -2.05 5.85
CA GLU A 255 15.62 -2.10 6.47
C GLU A 255 16.19 -0.70 6.76
N GLU A 256 16.06 0.25 5.85
CA GLU A 256 16.49 1.65 6.04
C GLU A 256 15.71 2.34 7.16
N ILE A 257 14.38 2.15 7.19
CA ILE A 257 13.53 2.73 8.24
C ILE A 257 13.96 2.21 9.63
N VAL A 258 14.24 0.91 9.75
CA VAL A 258 14.58 0.28 11.04
C VAL A 258 16.01 0.57 11.48
N SER A 259 16.96 0.60 10.54
CA SER A 259 18.39 0.83 10.84
C SER A 259 18.72 2.31 11.06
N ALA A 260 18.08 3.21 10.31
CA ALA A 260 18.36 4.64 10.31
C ALA A 260 17.05 5.48 10.34
N PRO A 261 16.32 5.48 11.46
CA PRO A 261 15.12 6.29 11.61
C PRO A 261 15.46 7.79 11.64
N ALA A 262 14.94 8.56 10.68
CA ALA A 262 15.33 9.94 10.39
C ALA A 262 14.89 10.94 11.49
N THR A 263 13.74 10.70 12.12
CA THR A 263 13.17 11.61 13.13
C THR A 263 12.83 10.86 14.42
N SER A 264 12.57 11.61 15.50
CA SER A 264 12.05 11.01 16.75
C SER A 264 10.69 10.34 16.54
N TYR A 265 9.84 10.90 15.67
CA TYR A 265 8.54 10.31 15.34
C TYR A 265 8.71 8.96 14.64
N VAL A 266 9.65 8.82 13.69
CA VAL A 266 9.93 7.52 13.08
C VAL A 266 10.47 6.52 14.10
N ARG A 267 11.36 6.96 15.01
CA ARG A 267 11.90 6.09 16.07
C ARG A 267 10.82 5.48 16.95
N GLU A 268 9.75 6.22 17.24
CA GLU A 268 8.63 5.71 18.05
C GLU A 268 7.99 4.46 17.44
N PHE A 269 7.90 4.35 16.11
CA PHE A 269 7.38 3.14 15.45
C PHE A 269 8.37 1.98 15.47
N VAL A 270 9.66 2.27 15.44
CA VAL A 270 10.74 1.27 15.28
C VAL A 270 11.12 0.60 16.61
N ASN A 271 10.85 1.24 17.75
CA ASN A 271 11.33 0.79 19.06
C ASN A 271 10.99 -0.66 19.41
N ASP A 272 9.77 -1.11 19.11
CA ASP A 272 9.30 -2.47 19.46
C ASP A 272 9.51 -3.50 18.34
N VAL A 273 10.26 -3.14 17.28
CA VAL A 273 10.49 -4.03 16.15
C VAL A 273 11.63 -5.02 16.43
N PRO A 274 11.41 -6.33 16.27
CA PRO A 274 12.48 -7.32 16.32
C PRO A 274 13.47 -7.11 15.16
N ARG A 275 14.53 -6.32 15.40
CA ARG A 275 15.52 -5.95 14.38
C ARG A 275 16.11 -7.16 13.65
N ALA A 276 16.29 -8.28 14.35
CA ALA A 276 16.80 -9.52 13.76
C ALA A 276 15.95 -10.05 12.58
N LYS A 277 14.64 -9.75 12.56
CA LYS A 277 13.71 -10.17 11.50
C LYS A 277 13.78 -9.29 10.26
N VAL A 278 14.20 -8.03 10.42
CA VAL A 278 14.16 -7.01 9.36
C VAL A 278 15.53 -6.80 8.75
N LEU A 279 16.57 -6.69 9.59
CA LEU A 279 17.92 -6.37 9.15
C LEU A 279 18.56 -7.56 8.46
N SER A 280 19.28 -7.26 7.38
CA SER A 280 20.12 -8.23 6.68
C SER A 280 21.44 -8.44 7.42
N VAL A 281 22.10 -9.58 7.17
CA VAL A 281 23.41 -9.89 7.74
C VAL A 281 24.44 -8.84 7.34
N LYS A 282 24.36 -8.27 6.12
CA LYS A 282 25.26 -7.21 5.66
C LYS A 282 25.33 -6.03 6.64
N THR A 283 24.22 -5.71 7.31
CA THR A 283 24.09 -4.53 8.18
C THR A 283 24.88 -4.66 9.49
N VAL A 284 25.25 -5.89 9.87
CA VAL A 284 26.06 -6.18 11.07
C VAL A 284 27.41 -6.82 10.72
N THR A 285 27.71 -6.99 9.44
CA THR A 285 28.96 -7.61 8.99
C THR A 285 30.12 -6.64 9.17
N VAL A 286 31.26 -7.16 9.64
CA VAL A 286 32.53 -6.42 9.76
C VAL A 286 33.55 -7.01 8.79
N ALA A 287 34.43 -6.16 8.24
CA ALA A 287 35.50 -6.62 7.37
C ALA A 287 36.47 -7.52 8.15
N GLY A 288 36.78 -8.71 7.61
CA GLY A 288 37.67 -9.68 8.25
C GLY A 288 37.97 -10.88 7.36
N THR A 289 38.79 -11.79 7.87
CA THR A 289 39.16 -13.06 7.22
C THR A 289 38.52 -14.22 7.97
N ALA A 290 37.70 -15.00 7.28
CA ALA A 290 37.16 -16.25 7.82
C ALA A 290 38.10 -17.43 7.52
N ALA A 291 38.01 -18.50 8.32
CA ALA A 291 38.74 -19.74 8.07
C ALA A 291 38.28 -20.38 6.74
N SER A 292 39.16 -21.15 6.08
CA SER A 292 38.88 -21.74 4.76
C SER A 292 37.65 -22.67 4.72
N ASN A 293 37.21 -23.17 5.88
CA ASN A 293 36.04 -24.05 6.03
C ASN A 293 34.87 -23.36 6.77
N SER A 294 34.86 -22.03 6.85
CA SER A 294 33.78 -21.31 7.52
C SER A 294 32.44 -21.53 6.80
N ARG A 295 31.37 -21.67 7.59
CA ARG A 295 30.00 -21.62 7.08
C ARG A 295 29.77 -20.29 6.34
N SER A 296 28.98 -20.31 5.27
CA SER A 296 28.70 -19.13 4.46
C SER A 296 27.22 -18.81 4.38
N VAL A 297 26.88 -17.52 4.37
CA VAL A 297 25.51 -17.02 4.23
C VAL A 297 25.45 -15.87 3.24
N LEU A 298 24.31 -15.68 2.59
CA LEU A 298 24.08 -14.55 1.70
C LEU A 298 24.03 -13.23 2.50
N SER A 299 24.56 -12.15 1.93
CA SER A 299 24.52 -10.81 2.54
C SER A 299 23.10 -10.31 2.75
N THR A 300 22.17 -10.75 1.92
CA THR A 300 20.73 -10.47 1.97
C THR A 300 19.95 -11.33 2.96
N ALA A 301 20.56 -12.38 3.53
CA ALA A 301 19.92 -13.20 4.55
C ALA A 301 19.53 -12.36 5.78
N LYS A 302 18.44 -12.69 6.45
CA LYS A 302 18.01 -11.98 7.67
C LYS A 302 18.80 -12.48 8.86
N ILE A 303 19.11 -11.59 9.81
CA ILE A 303 19.88 -11.93 11.02
C ILE A 303 19.23 -13.10 11.78
N GLU A 304 17.90 -13.15 11.88
CA GLU A 304 17.17 -14.23 12.54
C GLU A 304 17.52 -15.62 11.99
N THR A 305 17.76 -15.73 10.67
CA THR A 305 18.05 -17.02 10.02
C THR A 305 19.42 -17.58 10.37
N ILE A 306 20.35 -16.72 10.83
CA ILE A 306 21.72 -17.13 11.18
C ILE A 306 21.92 -17.30 12.68
N ILE A 307 20.96 -16.87 13.52
CA ILE A 307 21.04 -17.04 14.99
C ILE A 307 21.31 -18.51 15.38
N PRO A 308 20.63 -19.53 14.80
CA PRO A 308 20.92 -20.92 15.15
C PRO A 308 22.37 -21.32 14.85
N MET A 309 22.94 -20.84 13.75
CA MET A 309 24.33 -21.12 13.37
C MET A 309 25.32 -20.54 14.40
N LEU A 310 25.04 -19.32 14.89
CA LEU A 310 25.85 -18.66 15.91
C LEU A 310 25.74 -19.34 17.29
N LEU A 311 24.65 -20.04 17.57
CA LEU A 311 24.46 -20.76 18.84
C LEU A 311 25.14 -22.13 18.85
N GLU A 312 25.33 -22.75 17.68
CA GLU A 312 25.98 -24.06 17.55
C GLU A 312 27.52 -23.98 17.61
N ASP A 313 28.11 -22.89 17.11
CA ASP A 313 29.57 -22.72 17.03
C ASP A 313 29.93 -21.24 16.90
N ASP A 314 30.90 -20.79 17.71
CA ASP A 314 31.43 -19.43 17.81
C ASP A 314 32.36 -19.04 16.63
N GLN A 315 32.59 -19.94 15.67
CA GLN A 315 33.37 -19.62 14.46
C GLN A 315 32.68 -18.57 13.57
N ALA A 316 33.51 -17.68 13.02
CA ALA A 316 33.09 -16.66 12.05
C ALA A 316 32.34 -17.28 10.85
N ILE A 317 31.26 -16.61 10.44
CA ILE A 317 30.46 -16.97 9.26
C ILE A 317 30.87 -16.04 8.11
N THR A 318 31.21 -16.62 6.96
CA THR A 318 31.52 -15.85 5.74
C THR A 318 30.22 -15.30 5.14
N VAL A 319 30.23 -14.03 4.78
CA VAL A 319 29.10 -13.37 4.13
C VAL A 319 29.44 -13.18 2.66
N THR A 320 28.61 -13.73 1.78
CA THR A 320 28.78 -13.66 0.31
C THR A 320 27.66 -12.84 -0.31
N ASP A 321 27.95 -12.10 -1.38
CA ASP A 321 26.93 -11.42 -2.18
C ASP A 321 26.17 -12.35 -3.13
#